data_AF-A0AA47MM43-F1
#
_entry.id   AF-A0AA47MM43-F1
#
_cell.length_a   1.000
_cell.length_b   1.000
_cell.length_c   1.000
_cell.angle_alpha   90.00
_cell.angle_beta   90.00
_cell.angle_gamma   90.00
#
_symmetry.space_group_name_H-M   'P 1'
#
loop_
_entity.id
_entity.type
_entity.pdbx_description
1 polymer ?
#
loop_
_entity_poly.entity_id
_entity_poly.type
_entity_poly.pdbx_seq_one_letter_code
_entity_poly.pdbx_strand_id
1 'polypeptide(L)'
;MVSSALLSSLLVISLSGILTQNADSLPFNLVVKDNQDNSNKMMYNAYTPMQGVLFGAMMRLNSTNSNFTFTSSQNIDYGEYLESVNGLYGNNKNQTYWELLVQTANKTIIRPNVGRDQLLHSSSQSDGYPEFYQMVVDSDHLYGSTDQPIPC
;
A
#
# COMPACT_ATOMS: atom_id res chain seq x y z
N MET A 1 -5.55 -11.56 67.30
CA MET A 1 -5.30 -10.16 66.91
C MET A 1 -4.07 -10.13 66.00
N VAL A 2 -4.17 -9.38 64.90
CA VAL A 2 -3.17 -9.00 63.85
C VAL A 2 -2.56 -10.14 63.01
N SER A 3 -2.92 -10.30 61.72
CA SER A 3 -2.42 -9.60 60.51
C SER A 3 -0.94 -9.93 60.22
N SER A 4 -0.55 -10.47 59.07
CA SER A 4 -0.48 -9.72 57.82
C SER A 4 -0.45 -10.63 56.58
N ALA A 5 -1.33 -10.31 55.63
CA ALA A 5 -1.30 -10.77 54.25
C ALA A 5 -0.47 -9.79 53.42
N LEU A 6 0.66 -10.21 52.83
CA LEU A 6 1.37 -9.45 51.80
C LEU A 6 2.22 -10.39 50.93
N LEU A 7 1.61 -11.12 49.99
CA LEU A 7 2.38 -11.83 48.94
C LEU A 7 1.73 -11.83 47.54
N SER A 8 0.59 -11.15 47.34
CA SER A 8 -0.15 -11.22 46.05
C SER A 8 0.00 -10.01 45.13
N SER A 9 0.90 -9.06 45.40
CA SER A 9 0.91 -7.79 44.65
C SER A 9 1.77 -7.77 43.40
N LEU A 10 2.60 -8.80 43.13
CA LEU A 10 3.61 -8.71 42.07
C LEU A 10 3.24 -9.36 40.73
N LEU A 11 2.12 -10.08 40.63
CA LEU A 11 1.76 -10.78 39.39
C LEU A 11 0.88 -9.96 38.41
N VAL A 12 0.49 -8.73 38.76
CA VAL A 12 -0.43 -7.93 37.93
C VAL A 12 0.31 -6.99 36.96
N ILE A 13 1.63 -6.84 37.09
CA ILE A 13 2.41 -5.90 36.24
C ILE A 13 2.89 -6.55 34.93
N SER A 14 2.85 -7.88 34.80
CA SER A 14 3.40 -8.56 33.62
C SER A 14 2.44 -8.69 32.42
N LEU A 15 1.22 -8.15 32.49
CA LEU A 15 0.22 -8.29 31.43
C LEU A 15 -0.26 -6.96 30.82
N SER A 16 0.56 -5.91 30.89
CA SER A 16 0.33 -4.66 30.12
C SER A 16 1.18 -4.58 28.84
N GLY A 17 1.97 -5.62 28.54
CA GLY A 17 2.96 -5.61 27.47
C GLY A 17 2.54 -6.19 26.13
N ILE A 18 1.27 -6.59 25.95
CA ILE A 18 0.80 -7.20 24.70
C ILE A 18 -0.50 -6.51 24.31
N LEU A 19 -0.52 -5.95 23.10
CA LEU A 19 -1.59 -5.17 22.47
C LEU A 19 -1.55 -3.65 22.69
N THR A 20 -0.38 -3.01 22.57
CA THR A 20 -0.38 -1.70 21.88
C THR A 20 -0.48 -1.99 20.38
N GLN A 21 -1.67 -2.35 19.89
CA GLN A 21 -1.96 -2.04 18.48
C GLN A 21 -2.04 -0.52 18.43
N ASN A 22 -1.04 0.12 17.82
CA ASN A 22 -1.03 1.56 17.61
C ASN A 22 -2.36 1.94 16.95
N ALA A 23 -3.25 2.60 17.70
CA ALA A 23 -4.55 3.05 17.21
C ALA A 23 -4.42 4.02 16.01
N ASP A 24 -3.19 4.43 15.69
CA ASP A 24 -2.84 5.34 14.62
C ASP A 24 -2.55 4.64 13.28
N SER A 25 -2.47 3.31 13.22
CA SER A 25 -2.21 2.57 11.98
C SER A 25 -3.51 2.07 11.32
N LEU A 26 -3.70 2.41 10.06
CA LEU A 26 -4.78 1.95 9.20
C LEU A 26 -4.29 0.77 8.35
N PRO A 27 -4.76 -0.47 8.62
CA PRO A 27 -4.40 -1.62 7.81
C PRO A 27 -5.15 -1.63 6.48
N PHE A 28 -4.52 -2.20 5.45
CA PHE A 28 -5.15 -2.47 4.16
C PHE A 28 -4.48 -3.67 3.48
N ASN A 29 -5.17 -4.29 2.52
CA ASN A 29 -4.54 -5.30 1.67
C ASN A 29 -3.87 -4.63 0.48
N LEU A 30 -2.62 -5.00 0.20
CA LEU A 30 -1.92 -4.66 -1.03
C LEU A 30 -1.93 -5.89 -1.95
N VAL A 31 -2.62 -5.78 -3.07
CA VAL A 31 -2.72 -6.84 -4.07
C VAL A 31 -1.75 -6.54 -5.20
N VAL A 32 -0.82 -7.44 -5.48
CA VAL A 32 0.07 -7.36 -6.65
C VAL A 32 -0.44 -8.35 -7.68
N LYS A 33 -0.69 -7.87 -8.90
CA LYS A 33 -1.25 -8.68 -9.98
C LYS A 33 -0.50 -8.44 -11.29
N ASP A 34 -0.09 -9.52 -11.94
CA ASP A 34 0.27 -9.47 -13.36
C ASP A 34 -1.00 -9.66 -14.21
N ASN A 35 -1.33 -8.71 -15.09
CA ASN A 35 -2.49 -8.87 -15.97
C ASN A 35 -2.24 -9.85 -17.12
N GLN A 36 -0.98 -10.11 -17.48
CA GLN A 36 -0.63 -11.07 -18.52
C GLN A 36 -0.75 -12.51 -18.00
N ASP A 37 -0.56 -12.70 -16.68
CA ASP A 37 -0.73 -13.97 -16.00
C ASP A 37 -1.58 -13.81 -14.73
N ASN A 38 -2.89 -13.99 -14.89
CA ASN A 38 -3.86 -13.91 -13.78
C ASN A 38 -3.62 -14.96 -12.67
N SER A 39 -2.75 -15.95 -12.87
CA SER A 39 -2.38 -16.90 -11.81
C SER A 39 -1.38 -16.32 -10.81
N ASN A 40 -0.66 -15.24 -11.17
CA ASN A 40 0.30 -14.54 -10.33
C ASN A 40 -0.35 -13.37 -9.58
N LYS A 41 -1.29 -13.69 -8.69
CA LYS A 41 -1.87 -12.74 -7.73
C LYS A 41 -1.27 -12.96 -6.36
N MET A 42 -0.57 -11.95 -5.84
CA MET A 42 -0.08 -11.94 -4.45
C MET A 42 -0.85 -10.92 -3.62
N MET A 43 -1.07 -11.23 -2.34
CA MET A 43 -1.74 -10.35 -1.39
C MET A 43 -0.86 -10.19 -0.16
N TYR A 44 -0.69 -8.94 0.27
CA TYR A 44 0.11 -8.57 1.43
C TYR A 44 -0.72 -7.74 2.39
N ASN A 45 -0.53 -7.97 3.68
CA ASN A 45 -1.06 -7.09 4.72
C ASN A 45 -0.11 -5.92 4.90
N ALA A 46 -0.60 -4.70 4.64
CA ALA A 46 0.15 -3.47 4.80
C ALA A 46 -0.59 -2.53 5.75
N TYR A 47 0.11 -1.48 6.19
CA TYR A 47 -0.50 -0.44 7.01
C TYR A 47 0.18 0.91 6.78
N THR A 48 -0.57 1.95 7.06
CA THR A 48 -0.11 3.33 7.01
C THR A 48 -0.64 4.10 8.21
N PRO A 49 0.09 5.08 8.78
CA PRO A 49 -0.52 5.99 9.74
C PRO A 49 -1.69 6.74 9.08
N MET A 50 -2.58 7.32 9.88
CA MET A 50 -3.61 8.23 9.36
C MET A 50 -2.96 9.31 8.46
N GLN A 51 -3.51 9.53 7.26
CA GLN A 51 -2.96 10.41 6.20
C GLN A 51 -1.63 9.96 5.57
N GLY A 52 -1.08 8.81 5.92
CA GLY A 52 0.15 8.30 5.31
C GLY A 52 -0.09 7.77 3.88
N VAL A 53 0.94 7.86 3.05
CA VAL A 53 0.91 7.49 1.62
C VAL A 53 1.24 6.01 1.37
N LEU A 54 0.75 5.46 0.27
CA LEU A 54 1.00 4.07 -0.15
C LEU A 54 2.50 3.74 -0.24
N PHE A 55 3.30 4.65 -0.80
CA PHE A 55 4.74 4.44 -0.97
C PHE A 55 5.42 4.15 0.38
N GLY A 56 5.08 4.91 1.43
CA GLY A 56 5.59 4.67 2.78
C GLY A 56 5.16 3.32 3.35
N ALA A 57 3.96 2.83 3.01
CA ALA A 57 3.51 1.49 3.37
C ALA A 57 4.29 0.40 2.61
N MET A 58 4.58 0.60 1.32
CA MET A 58 5.42 -0.30 0.53
C MET A 58 6.85 -0.37 1.07
N MET A 59 7.45 0.76 1.45
CA MET A 59 8.78 0.80 2.08
C MET A 59 8.80 -0.03 3.37
N ARG A 60 7.81 0.13 4.24
CA ARG A 60 7.68 -0.66 5.46
C ARG A 60 7.48 -2.14 5.17
N LEU A 61 6.63 -2.48 4.20
CA LEU A 61 6.39 -3.85 3.79
C LEU A 61 7.67 -4.51 3.25
N ASN A 62 8.43 -3.82 2.39
CA ASN A 62 9.71 -4.30 1.86
C ASN A 62 10.75 -4.52 2.97
N SER A 63 10.78 -3.66 3.99
CA SER A 63 11.69 -3.81 5.12
C SER A 63 11.36 -4.98 6.07
N THR A 64 10.12 -5.47 6.04
CA THR A 64 9.60 -6.46 7.01
C THR A 64 9.22 -7.80 6.38
N ASN A 65 9.07 -7.85 5.05
CA ASN A 65 8.63 -9.03 4.33
C ASN A 65 9.53 -9.25 3.11
N SER A 66 10.42 -10.26 3.20
CA SER A 66 11.36 -10.61 2.12
C SER A 66 10.69 -11.04 0.82
N ASN A 67 9.40 -11.38 0.85
CA ASN A 67 8.62 -11.78 -0.33
C ASN A 67 7.95 -10.59 -1.02
N PHE A 68 8.13 -9.37 -0.50
CA PHE A 68 7.70 -8.15 -1.15
C PHE A 68 8.92 -7.28 -1.43
N THR A 69 9.23 -7.07 -2.70
CA THR A 69 10.33 -6.18 -3.13
C THR A 69 9.81 -5.21 -4.18
N PHE A 70 10.40 -4.03 -4.27
CA PHE A 70 10.09 -3.09 -5.34
C PHE A 70 11.29 -2.17 -5.61
N THR A 71 11.33 -1.59 -6.81
CA THR A 71 12.26 -0.51 -7.18
C THR A 71 11.47 0.69 -7.68
N SER A 72 11.99 1.89 -7.41
CA SER A 72 11.39 3.13 -7.86
C SER A 72 12.45 4.17 -8.22
N SER A 73 12.04 5.14 -9.03
CA SER A 73 12.82 6.32 -9.38
C SER A 73 12.02 7.59 -9.13
N GLN A 74 12.70 8.64 -8.66
CA GLN A 74 12.06 9.91 -8.41
C GLN A 74 12.12 10.79 -9.66
N ASN A 75 10.96 11.29 -10.09
CA ASN A 75 10.85 12.30 -11.14
C ASN A 75 10.44 13.65 -10.52
N ILE A 76 11.09 14.73 -10.93
CA ILE A 76 10.86 16.06 -10.34
C ILE A 76 9.45 16.63 -10.62
N ASP A 77 8.86 16.25 -11.75
CA ASP A 77 7.57 16.74 -12.21
C ASP A 77 6.41 15.82 -11.77
N TYR A 78 6.69 14.54 -11.53
CA TYR A 78 5.66 13.50 -11.39
C TYR A 78 5.77 12.64 -10.14
N GLY A 79 6.89 12.68 -9.42
CA GLY A 79 7.09 11.91 -8.21
C GLY A 79 7.67 10.51 -8.37
N GLU A 80 7.46 9.69 -7.34
CA GLU A 80 7.96 8.31 -7.21
C GLU A 80 7.40 7.35 -8.26
N TYR A 81 8.15 7.08 -9.33
CA TYR A 81 7.84 6.09 -10.36
C TYR A 81 8.09 4.68 -9.88
N LEU A 82 7.10 3.79 -9.98
CA LEU A 82 7.29 2.39 -9.68
C LEU A 82 7.83 1.64 -10.89
N GLU A 83 9.06 1.13 -10.80
CA GLU A 83 9.74 0.45 -11.90
C GLU A 83 9.53 -1.07 -11.85
N SER A 84 9.61 -1.66 -10.65
CA SER A 84 9.40 -3.09 -10.45
C SER A 84 8.66 -3.39 -9.15
N VAL A 85 7.91 -4.49 -9.13
CA VAL A 85 7.39 -5.12 -7.91
C VAL A 85 7.64 -6.62 -8.03
N ASN A 86 8.17 -7.23 -6.97
CA ASN A 86 8.51 -8.65 -6.89
C ASN A 86 9.39 -9.13 -8.05
N GLY A 87 10.30 -8.27 -8.52
CA GLY A 87 11.22 -8.56 -9.62
C GLY A 87 10.62 -8.45 -11.03
N LEU A 88 9.31 -8.16 -11.16
CA LEU A 88 8.68 -7.90 -12.45
C LEU A 88 8.76 -6.40 -12.79
N TYR A 89 9.46 -6.09 -13.87
CA TYR A 89 9.67 -4.72 -14.35
C TYR A 89 8.63 -4.30 -15.37
N GLY A 90 8.31 -3.00 -15.38
CA GLY A 90 7.71 -2.36 -16.55
C GLY A 90 8.66 -2.44 -17.77
N ASN A 91 8.11 -2.35 -18.97
CA ASN A 91 8.86 -2.44 -20.21
C ASN A 91 8.41 -1.37 -21.20
N ASN A 92 9.27 -0.38 -21.42
CA ASN A 92 8.99 0.75 -22.32
C ASN A 92 8.75 0.32 -23.78
N LYS A 93 9.43 -0.73 -24.26
CA LYS A 93 9.23 -1.23 -25.64
C LYS A 93 7.87 -1.89 -25.80
N ASN A 94 7.41 -2.56 -24.76
CA ASN A 94 6.11 -3.23 -24.72
C ASN A 94 5.01 -2.33 -24.12
N GLN A 95 5.35 -1.09 -23.78
CA GLN A 95 4.47 -0.10 -23.16
C GLN A 95 3.76 -0.64 -21.91
N THR A 96 4.49 -1.37 -21.06
CA THR A 96 3.96 -1.88 -19.79
C THR A 96 4.48 -1.10 -18.60
N TYR A 97 3.60 -0.80 -17.65
CA TYR A 97 3.91 -0.08 -16.41
C TYR A 97 3.09 -0.62 -15.24
N TRP A 98 3.53 -0.28 -14.03
CA TRP A 98 2.76 -0.53 -12.82
C TRP A 98 1.67 0.52 -12.65
N GLU A 99 0.43 0.09 -12.79
CA GLU A 99 -0.78 0.85 -12.53
C GLU A 99 -1.22 0.70 -11.07
N LEU A 100 -1.62 1.81 -10.46
CA LEU A 100 -2.28 1.81 -9.16
C LEU A 100 -3.80 1.81 -9.33
N LEU A 101 -4.45 0.86 -8.68
CA LEU A 101 -5.90 0.72 -8.58
C LEU A 101 -6.32 0.72 -7.12
N VAL A 102 -7.51 1.26 -6.83
CA VAL A 102 -8.07 1.32 -5.48
C VAL A 102 -9.46 0.72 -5.50
N GLN A 103 -9.75 -0.20 -4.57
CA GLN A 103 -11.13 -0.62 -4.33
C GLN A 103 -11.76 0.26 -3.26
N THR A 104 -12.85 0.95 -3.63
CA THR A 104 -13.64 1.75 -2.68
C THR A 104 -14.49 0.86 -1.77
N ALA A 105 -15.02 1.43 -0.69
CA ALA A 105 -15.97 0.73 0.19
C ALA A 105 -17.19 0.16 -0.57
N ASN A 106 -17.54 0.75 -1.73
CA ASN A 106 -18.60 0.28 -2.62
C ASN A 106 -18.14 -0.83 -3.58
N LYS A 107 -17.00 -1.48 -3.31
CA LYS A 107 -16.41 -2.58 -4.10
C LYS A 107 -16.15 -2.23 -5.56
N THR A 108 -16.01 -0.95 -5.87
CA THR A 108 -15.68 -0.48 -7.21
C THR A 108 -14.18 -0.26 -7.29
N ILE A 109 -13.56 -0.77 -8.34
CA ILE A 109 -12.15 -0.53 -8.64
C ILE A 109 -12.05 0.77 -9.44
N ILE A 110 -11.29 1.73 -8.93
CA ILE A 110 -11.03 3.01 -9.58
C ILE A 110 -9.54 3.19 -9.85
N ARG A 111 -9.24 3.92 -10.93
CA ARG A 111 -7.93 4.51 -11.19
C ARG A 111 -7.87 5.85 -10.48
N PRO A 112 -7.08 6.01 -9.42
CA PRO A 112 -6.99 7.29 -8.73
C PRO A 112 -6.33 8.31 -9.66
N ASN A 113 -6.93 9.50 -9.79
CA ASN A 113 -6.38 10.60 -10.57
C ASN A 113 -5.31 11.34 -9.76
N VAL A 114 -4.24 10.64 -9.39
CA VAL A 114 -3.12 11.20 -8.64
C VAL A 114 -1.80 10.86 -9.34
N GLY A 115 -1.03 11.90 -9.64
CA GLY A 115 0.41 11.77 -9.85
C GLY A 115 1.08 11.37 -8.53
N ARG A 116 2.22 10.70 -8.60
CA ARG A 116 2.79 9.80 -7.57
C ARG A 116 3.16 10.44 -6.23
N ASP A 117 2.89 11.72 -6.01
CA ASP A 117 3.25 12.44 -4.78
C ASP A 117 2.06 12.90 -3.92
N GLN A 118 0.83 12.75 -4.37
CA GLN A 118 -0.34 13.11 -3.56
C GLN A 118 -1.35 11.98 -3.47
N LEU A 119 -1.00 10.98 -2.68
CA LEU A 119 -2.00 10.28 -1.87
C LEU A 119 -2.26 11.08 -0.59
N LEU A 120 -2.63 12.35 -0.73
CA LEU A 120 -3.41 12.98 0.32
C LEU A 120 -4.76 12.25 0.33
N HIS A 121 -5.14 11.75 1.50
CA HIS A 121 -6.53 11.49 1.83
C HIS A 121 -7.29 12.80 1.58
N SER A 122 -7.84 13.01 0.38
CA SER A 122 -8.95 13.93 0.24
C SER A 122 -10.18 13.21 0.79
N SER A 123 -10.33 13.27 2.11
CA SER A 123 -11.62 13.12 2.77
C SER A 123 -12.49 14.32 2.37
N SER A 124 -12.86 14.35 1.09
CA SER A 124 -13.83 15.25 0.49
C SER A 124 -14.72 14.47 -0.47
N GLN A 125 -14.99 13.21 -0.14
CA GLN A 125 -16.19 12.50 -0.56
C GLN A 125 -16.50 11.46 0.53
N SER A 126 -17.78 11.38 0.89
CA SER A 126 -18.38 10.72 2.05
C SER A 126 -18.26 9.19 2.11
N ASP A 127 -17.37 8.60 1.33
CA ASP A 127 -17.38 7.18 1.04
C ASP A 127 -16.13 6.58 1.70
N GLY A 128 -16.33 5.77 2.73
CA GLY A 128 -15.30 5.34 3.68
C GLY A 128 -14.02 4.72 3.08
N TYR A 129 -13.05 4.46 3.96
CA TYR A 129 -11.71 3.97 3.64
C TYR A 129 -11.69 2.83 2.60
N PRO A 130 -10.71 2.83 1.66
CA PRO A 130 -10.59 1.76 0.70
C PRO A 130 -10.23 0.45 1.39
N GLU A 131 -10.91 -0.64 1.02
CA GLU A 131 -10.68 -1.96 1.62
C GLU A 131 -9.33 -2.55 1.17
N PHE A 132 -8.81 -2.12 0.00
CA PHE A 132 -7.49 -2.51 -0.49
C PHE A 132 -6.95 -1.61 -1.61
N TYR A 133 -5.63 -1.66 -1.80
CA TYR A 133 -4.92 -1.15 -2.97
C TYR A 133 -4.50 -2.33 -3.85
N GLN A 134 -4.55 -2.14 -5.16
CA GLN A 134 -4.13 -3.12 -6.13
C GLN A 134 -3.10 -2.49 -7.08
N MET A 135 -1.91 -3.08 -7.16
CA MET A 135 -0.88 -2.73 -8.13
C MET A 135 -0.88 -3.75 -9.25
N VAL A 136 -0.97 -3.28 -10.48
CA VAL A 136 -1.15 -4.12 -11.67
C VAL A 136 -0.10 -3.77 -12.71
N VAL A 137 0.61 -4.74 -13.27
CA VAL A 137 1.35 -4.47 -14.51
C VAL A 137 0.36 -4.53 -15.65
N ASP A 138 0.17 -3.41 -16.36
CA ASP A 138 -0.72 -3.36 -17.52
C ASP A 138 0.00 -2.76 -18.73
N SER A 139 -0.51 -3.08 -19.92
CA SER A 139 -0.09 -2.49 -21.19
C SER A 139 -1.12 -1.43 -21.59
N ASP A 140 -0.71 -0.30 -22.16
CA ASP A 140 -1.67 0.75 -22.55
C ASP A 140 -2.81 0.21 -23.43
N HIS A 141 -4.03 0.18 -22.88
CA HIS A 141 -5.25 0.20 -23.68
C HIS A 141 -5.59 1.67 -23.92
N LEU A 142 -4.96 2.25 -24.96
CA LEU A 142 -5.08 3.65 -25.36
C LEU A 142 -6.52 4.18 -25.14
N TYR A 143 -6.68 5.09 -24.17
CA TYR A 143 -7.72 6.10 -24.26
C TYR A 143 -7.26 7.10 -25.32
N GLY A 144 -8.12 7.41 -26.28
CA GLY A 144 -7.75 8.01 -27.57
C GLY A 144 -6.81 9.22 -27.51
N SER A 145 -5.86 9.22 -28.45
CA SER A 145 -5.23 10.40 -29.04
C SER A 145 -4.78 11.51 -28.07
N THR A 146 -3.56 11.40 -27.56
CA THR A 146 -2.51 12.40 -27.87
C THR A 146 -1.16 11.74 -27.64
N ASP A 147 -0.37 11.66 -28.72
CA ASP A 147 1.05 11.30 -28.67
C ASP A 147 1.78 12.24 -27.72
N GLN A 148 2.08 11.77 -26.50
CA GLN A 148 3.22 12.25 -25.74
C GLN A 148 3.96 11.02 -25.18
N PRO A 149 5.24 10.82 -25.55
CA PRO A 149 6.02 9.73 -24.97
C PRO A 149 6.12 9.95 -23.45
N ILE A 150 5.94 8.86 -22.70
CA ILE A 150 6.18 8.82 -21.26
C ILE A 150 7.61 9.34 -21.02
N PRO A 151 7.79 10.51 -20.38
CA PRO A 151 9.13 11.03 -20.13
C PRO A 151 9.82 10.17 -19.08
N CYS A 152 11.07 9.78 -19.38
CA CYS A 152 12.01 9.18 -18.44
C CYS A 152 12.24 10.09 -17.22
#